data_AF-A0A9E3B6J2-F1
#
_entry.id   AF-A0A9E3B6J2-F1
#
_cell.length_a   1.000
_cell.length_b   1.000
_cell.length_c   1.000
_cell.angle_alpha   90.00
_cell.angle_beta   90.00
_cell.angle_gamma   90.00
#
_symmetry.space_group_name_H-M   'P 1'
#
loop_
_entity.id
_entity.type
_entity.pdbx_description
1 polymer ?
#
loop_
_entity_poly.entity_id
_entity_poly.type
_entity_poly.pdbx_seq_one_letter_code
_entity_poly.pdbx_strand_id
1 'polypeptide(L)' 'MASILDPTNERDAHIEQRLRTDPTVWFITVRPDGRPHAVVVWFLWDGDSFLIFSQTNKQKLRNLQSNSNV' A
#
# COMPACT_ATOMS: atom_id res chain seq x y z
N MET A 1 16.53 -0.85 10.06
CA MET A 1 16.57 -1.57 8.77
C MET A 1 16.92 -0.55 7.69
N ALA A 2 17.59 -0.97 6.61
CA ALA A 2 17.84 -0.08 5.47
C ALA A 2 16.51 0.16 4.74
N SER A 3 16.22 1.41 4.42
CA SER A 3 15.03 1.75 3.62
C SER A 3 15.26 1.35 2.17
N ILE A 4 14.21 0.93 1.45
CA ILE A 4 14.30 0.69 0.00
C ILE A 4 14.50 1.98 -0.78
N LEU A 5 14.16 3.11 -0.16
CA LEU A 5 14.23 4.44 -0.74
C LEU A 5 15.60 5.07 -0.42
N ASP A 6 16.22 5.68 -1.42
CA ASP A 6 17.47 6.42 -1.26
C ASP A 6 17.18 7.90 -0.96
N PRO A 7 17.33 8.37 0.29
CA PRO A 7 17.00 9.75 0.65
C PRO A 7 17.95 10.79 0.02
N THR A 8 19.07 10.37 -0.60
CA THR A 8 19.95 11.29 -1.32
C THR A 8 19.40 11.68 -2.70
N ASN A 9 18.44 10.90 -3.22
CA ASN A 9 17.66 11.25 -4.39
C ASN A 9 16.40 12.05 -4.00
N GLU A 10 16.16 13.19 -4.65
CA GLU A 10 15.03 14.08 -4.32
C GLU A 10 13.66 13.41 -4.41
N ARG A 11 13.47 12.50 -5.38
CA ARG A 11 12.20 11.77 -5.58
C ARG A 11 11.93 10.84 -4.40
N ASP A 12 12.93 10.06 -4.02
CA ASP A 12 12.82 9.06 -2.96
C ASP A 12 12.67 9.74 -1.60
N ALA A 13 13.37 10.85 -1.36
CA ALA A 13 13.17 11.70 -0.20
C ALA A 13 11.72 12.20 -0.10
N HIS A 14 11.13 12.65 -1.22
CA HIS A 14 9.73 13.07 -1.25
C HIS A 14 8.76 11.92 -0.97
N ILE A 15 9.00 10.73 -1.54
CA ILE A 15 8.17 9.53 -1.29
C ILE A 15 8.25 9.15 0.19
N GLU A 16 9.46 9.03 0.73
CA GLU A 16 9.72 8.67 2.13
C GLU A 16 9.03 9.66 3.08
N GLN A 17 9.10 10.96 2.81
CA GLN A 17 8.41 11.98 3.59
C GLN A 17 6.91 11.69 3.63
N ARG A 18 6.28 11.46 2.47
CA ARG A 18 4.84 11.20 2.40
C ARG A 18 4.45 9.89 3.09
N LEU A 19 5.23 8.83 2.94
CA LEU A 19 4.97 7.57 3.62
C LEU A 19 5.07 7.68 5.14
N ARG A 20 5.88 8.62 5.65
CA ARG A 20 5.99 8.90 7.09
C ARG A 20 4.92 9.84 7.64
N THR A 21 4.33 10.71 6.81
CA THR A 21 3.40 11.75 7.27
C THR A 21 1.95 11.50 6.92
N ASP A 22 1.66 10.87 5.79
CA ASP A 22 0.29 10.66 5.33
C ASP A 22 -0.31 9.50 6.13
N PRO A 23 -1.53 9.64 6.69
CA PRO A 23 -2.15 8.59 7.51
C PRO A 23 -2.75 7.46 6.66
N THR A 24 -2.89 7.67 5.34
CA THR A 24 -3.62 6.77 4.44
C THR A 24 -3.03 6.72 3.04
N VAL A 25 -3.23 5.58 2.36
CA VAL A 25 -2.92 5.41 0.92
C VAL A 25 -4.15 4.93 0.15
N TRP A 26 -4.13 5.12 -1.17
CA TRP A 26 -4.98 4.35 -2.07
C TRP A 26 -4.42 2.94 -2.21
N PHE A 27 -5.26 1.95 -1.91
CA PHE A 27 -4.95 0.53 -2.08
C PHE A 27 -5.85 -0.04 -3.16
N ILE A 28 -5.25 -0.51 -4.25
CA ILE A 28 -5.94 -0.95 -5.44
C ILE A 28 -5.77 -2.46 -5.55
N THR A 29 -6.86 -3.17 -5.80
CA THR A 29 -6.84 -4.62 -6.04
C THR A 29 -7.63 -4.93 -7.30
N VAL A 30 -7.33 -6.04 -7.97
CA VAL A 30 -8.04 -6.45 -9.18
C VAL A 30 -9.17 -7.41 -8.83
N ARG A 31 -10.38 -7.12 -9.31
CA ARG A 31 -11.54 -8.01 -9.17
C ARG A 31 -11.44 -9.19 -10.16
N PRO A 32 -12.15 -10.31 -9.94
CA PRO A 32 -12.16 -11.44 -10.90
C PRO A 32 -12.63 -11.07 -12.30
N ASP A 33 -13.42 -10.00 -12.45
CA ASP A 33 -13.88 -9.45 -13.74
C ASP A 33 -12.87 -8.46 -14.38
N GLY A 34 -11.67 -8.34 -13.83
CA GLY A 34 -10.59 -7.47 -14.31
C GLY A 34 -10.71 -6.00 -13.91
N ARG A 35 -11.79 -5.58 -13.23
CA ARG A 35 -11.97 -4.18 -12.85
C ARG A 35 -11.14 -3.80 -11.63
N PRO A 36 -10.58 -2.58 -11.57
CA PRO A 36 -9.89 -2.11 -10.37
C PRO A 36 -10.89 -1.85 -9.24
N HIS A 37 -10.49 -2.19 -8.03
CA HIS A 37 -11.18 -1.85 -6.80
C HIS A 37 -10.23 -1.01 -5.92
N ALA A 38 -10.41 0.30 -5.97
CA ALA A 38 -9.63 1.29 -5.22
C ALA A 38 -10.33 1.64 -3.91
N VAL A 39 -9.61 1.55 -2.80
CA VAL A 39 -10.09 1.95 -1.47
C VAL A 39 -8.99 2.68 -0.71
N VAL A 40 -9.39 3.64 0.13
CA VAL A 40 -8.44 4.27 1.06
C VAL A 40 -8.22 3.34 2.26
N VAL A 41 -6.96 3.16 2.65
CA VAL A 41 -6.57 2.36 3.83
C VAL A 41 -5.60 3.12 4.70
N TRP A 42 -5.67 2.87 6.01
CA TRP A 42 -4.61 3.24 6.95
C TRP A 42 -3.45 2.27 6.81
N PHE A 43 -2.23 2.75 7.00
CA PHE A 43 -1.02 1.94 6.88
C PHE A 43 0.05 2.37 7.89
N LEU A 44 1.02 1.49 8.09
CA LEU A 44 2.31 1.82 8.70
C LEU A 44 3.42 1.51 7.69
N TRP A 45 4.49 2.31 7.71
CA TRP A 45 5.68 2.17 6.89
C TRP A 45 6.91 2.02 7.79
N ASP A 46 7.71 0.98 7.56
CA ASP A 46 8.93 0.71 8.34
C ASP A 46 10.25 1.00 7.58
N GLY A 47 10.14 1.45 6.32
CA GLY A 47 11.27 1.65 5.40
C GLY A 47 11.41 0.55 4.35
N ASP A 48 10.78 -0.60 4.55
CA ASP A 48 10.84 -1.74 3.64
C ASP A 48 9.46 -2.20 3.15
N SER A 49 8.48 -2.20 4.06
CA SER A 49 7.18 -2.82 3.86
C SER A 49 6.01 -1.97 4.36
N PHE A 50 4.84 -2.23 3.78
CA PHE A 50 3.56 -1.67 4.22
C PHE A 50 2.85 -2.65 5.14
N LEU A 51 2.46 -2.21 6.34
CA LEU A 51 1.52 -2.93 7.19
C LEU A 51 0.12 -2.30 7.09
N ILE A 52 -0.84 -3.06 6.56
CA ILE A 52 -2.23 -2.63 6.37
C ILE A 52 -3.16 -3.57 7.16
N PHE A 53 -3.96 -2.99 8.05
CA PHE A 53 -5.00 -3.73 8.78
C PHE A 53 -6.33 -3.72 8.04
N SER A 54 -7.06 -4.83 8.10
CA SER A 54 -8.41 -4.92 7.55
C SER A 54 -9.28 -5.80 8.42
N GLN A 55 -10.55 -5.41 8.56
CA GLN A 55 -11.59 -6.36 8.97
C GLN A 55 -11.62 -7.55 8.00
N THR A 56 -12.01 -8.71 8.51
CA THR A 56 -12.21 -9.92 7.72
C THR A 56 -13.29 -9.71 6.65
N ASN A 57 -13.29 -10.56 5.62
CA ASN A 57 -14.33 -10.60 4.57
C ASN A 57 -14.51 -9.31 3.73
N LYS A 58 -13.56 -8.38 3.72
CA LYS A 58 -13.60 -7.22 2.81
C LYS A 58 -13.27 -7.63 1.38
N GLN A 59 -13.83 -6.92 0.38
CA GLN A 59 -13.63 -7.23 -1.04
C GLN A 59 -12.14 -7.26 -1.43
N LYS A 60 -11.33 -6.32 -0.92
CA LYS A 60 -9.88 -6.30 -1.16
C LYS A 60 -9.18 -7.59 -0.71
N LEU A 61 -9.63 -8.22 0.38
CA LEU A 61 -9.06 -9.49 0.86
C LEU A 61 -9.43 -10.66 -0.04
N ARG A 62 -10.68 -10.72 -0.52
CA ARG A 62 -11.10 -11.72 -1.51
C ARG A 62 -10.32 -11.58 -2.81
N ASN A 63 -10.11 -10.35 -3.28
CA ASN A 63 -9.31 -10.07 -4.46
C ASN A 63 -7.87 -10.58 -4.28
N LEU A 64 -7.23 -10.24 -3.16
CA LEU A 64 -5.86 -10.65 -2.82
C LEU A 64 -5.68 -12.17 -2.74
N GLN A 65 -6.70 -12.90 -2.28
CA GLN A 65 -6.68 -14.37 -2.26
C GLN A 65 -6.64 -14.97 -3.68
N SER A 66 -7.25 -14.32 -4.66
CA SER A 66 -7.22 -14.75 -6.06
C SER A 66 -6.03 -14.20 -6.86
N ASN A 67 -5.57 -12.99 -6.53
CA ASN A 67 -4.48 -12.29 -7.20
C ASN A 67 -3.84 -11.31 -6.21
N SER A 68 -2.59 -11.57 -5.85
CA SER A 68 -1.85 -10.81 -4.84
C SER A 68 -1.26 -9.48 -5.34
N ASN A 69 -1.43 -9.13 -6.62
CA ASN A 69 -0.94 -7.87 -7.17
C ASN A 69 -1.81 -6.68 -6.74
N VAL A 70 -1.14 -5.56 -6.44
CA VAL A 70 -1.71 -4.32 -5.92
C VAL A 70 -1.00 -3.10 -6.47
#